data_AF-A0A7V4HQG4-F1
#
_entry.id   AF-A0A7V4HQG4-F1
#
_cell.length_a   1.000
_cell.length_b   1.000
_cell.length_c   1.000
_cell.angle_alpha   90.00
_cell.angle_beta   90.00
_cell.angle_gamma   90.00
#
_symmetry.space_group_name_H-M   'P 1'
#
loop_
_entity.id
_entity.type
_entity.pdbx_description
1 polymer ?
#
loop_
_entity_poly.entity_id
_entity_poly.type
_entity_poly.pdbx_seq_one_letter_code
_entity_poly.pdbx_strand_id
1 'polypeptide(L)'
;MGRKIKASAGNSLSVREAVALNHAYATILKAALEQRLGQIGGTVAMLGSVVEIAADAGYQGTIDQAGDILRREGGFIVEPDPSGRLTVRRADSR
;
A
#
# COMPACT_ATOMS: atom_id res chain seq x y z
N MET A 1 -11.87 -48.78 -11.41
CA MET A 1 -11.39 -47.63 -12.21
C MET A 1 -12.44 -46.53 -12.08
N GLY A 2 -12.19 -45.26 -11.76
CA GLY A 2 -10.95 -44.54 -11.49
C GLY A 2 -11.27 -43.17 -10.87
N ARG A 3 -10.30 -42.69 -10.07
CA ARG A 3 -9.95 -41.30 -9.70
C ARG A 3 -11.01 -40.42 -9.01
N LYS A 4 -10.87 -40.35 -7.68
CA LYS A 4 -11.31 -39.21 -6.84
C LYS A 4 -10.53 -37.94 -7.23
N ILE A 5 -11.24 -36.89 -7.60
CA ILE A 5 -10.67 -35.55 -7.77
C ILE A 5 -10.53 -34.94 -6.37
N LYS A 6 -9.30 -34.86 -5.84
CA LYS A 6 -9.01 -34.03 -4.67
C LYS A 6 -8.92 -32.59 -5.15
N ALA A 7 -9.98 -31.81 -4.94
CA ALA A 7 -9.95 -30.37 -5.12
C ALA A 7 -9.04 -29.74 -4.06
N SER A 8 -8.01 -29.04 -4.53
CA SER A 8 -6.93 -28.45 -3.75
C SER A 8 -7.43 -27.32 -2.85
N ALA A 9 -7.59 -27.60 -1.55
CA ALA A 9 -7.96 -26.62 -0.52
C ALA A 9 -6.82 -25.61 -0.17
N GLY A 10 -5.63 -25.75 -0.78
CA GLY A 10 -4.46 -24.94 -0.45
C GLY A 10 -4.42 -23.54 -1.06
N ASN A 11 -5.18 -23.26 -2.13
CA ASN A 11 -5.02 -22.01 -2.88
C ASN A 11 -5.89 -20.85 -2.36
N SER A 12 -7.09 -21.14 -1.85
CA SER A 12 -8.00 -20.09 -1.33
C SER A 12 -7.55 -19.53 0.01
N LEU A 13 -6.81 -20.29 0.82
CA LEU A 13 -6.27 -19.79 2.08
C LEU A 13 -5.17 -18.75 1.82
N SER A 14 -4.22 -19.07 0.93
CA SER A 14 -3.13 -18.16 0.57
C SER A 14 -3.61 -16.87 -0.10
N VAL A 15 -4.66 -16.92 -0.93
CA VAL A 15 -5.23 -15.70 -1.52
C VAL A 15 -5.89 -14.82 -0.44
N ARG A 16 -6.61 -15.42 0.52
CA ARG A 16 -7.24 -14.67 1.62
C ARG A 16 -6.21 -14.05 2.56
N GLU A 17 -5.16 -14.79 2.90
CA GLU A 17 -4.05 -14.29 3.71
C GLU A 17 -3.30 -13.16 3.00
N ALA A 18 -3.04 -13.29 1.70
CA ALA A 18 -2.41 -12.23 0.91
C ALA A 18 -3.28 -10.97 0.82
N VAL A 19 -4.60 -11.12 0.67
CA VAL A 19 -5.54 -9.98 0.66
C VAL A 19 -5.60 -9.32 2.04
N ALA A 20 -5.65 -10.10 3.12
CA ALA A 20 -5.64 -9.57 4.48
C ALA A 20 -4.34 -8.79 4.78
N LEU A 21 -3.20 -9.33 4.37
CA LEU A 21 -1.90 -8.66 4.50
C LEU A 21 -1.85 -7.37 3.67
N ASN A 22 -2.36 -7.40 2.43
CA ASN A 22 -2.43 -6.22 1.58
C ASN A 22 -3.32 -5.12 2.18
N HIS A 23 -4.45 -5.48 2.80
CA HIS A 23 -5.32 -4.53 3.49
C HIS A 23 -4.65 -3.95 4.75
N ALA A 24 -3.93 -4.77 5.51
CA ALA A 24 -3.15 -4.30 6.66
C ALA A 24 -2.09 -3.28 6.22
N TYR A 25 -1.34 -3.58 5.16
CA TYR A 25 -0.36 -2.66 4.58
C TYR A 25 -0.97 -1.38 4.04
N ALA A 26 -2.11 -1.44 3.35
CA ALA A 26 -2.83 -0.24 2.92
C ALA A 26 -3.21 0.66 4.10
N THR A 27 -3.68 0.06 5.20
CA THR A 27 -4.06 0.79 6.42
C THR A 27 -2.86 1.48 7.06
N ILE A 28 -1.74 0.78 7.18
CA ILE A 28 -0.49 1.32 7.73
C ILE A 28 0.03 2.47 6.86
N LEU A 29 0.10 2.28 5.54
CA LEU A 29 0.57 3.30 4.60
C LEU A 29 -0.29 4.56 4.61
N LYS A 30 -1.61 4.40 4.72
CA LYS A 30 -2.55 5.52 4.85
C LYS A 30 -2.34 6.30 6.14
N ALA A 31 -2.20 5.61 7.28
CA ALA A 31 -1.94 6.26 8.56
C ALA A 31 -0.60 7.02 8.54
N ALA A 32 0.44 6.40 7.98
CA ALA A 32 1.76 7.03 7.82
C ALA A 32 1.70 8.28 6.92
N LEU A 33 0.93 8.24 5.83
CA LEU A 33 0.72 9.38 4.96
C LEU A 33 0.00 10.52 5.68
N GLU A 34 -1.10 10.25 6.37
CA GLU A 34 -1.86 11.24 7.12
C GLU A 34 -1.01 11.91 8.21
N GLN A 35 -0.22 11.11 8.94
CA GLN A 35 0.76 11.63 9.90
C GLN A 35 1.78 12.54 9.20
N ARG A 36 2.34 12.12 8.06
CA ARG A 36 3.34 12.91 7.34
C ARG A 36 2.78 14.23 6.83
N LEU A 37 1.57 14.23 6.26
CA LEU A 37 0.88 15.43 5.79
C LEU A 37 0.60 16.41 6.94
N GLY A 38 0.18 15.90 8.09
CA GLY A 38 -0.02 16.69 9.31
C GLY A 38 1.27 17.33 9.84
N GLN A 39 2.41 16.61 9.77
CA GLN A 39 3.71 17.14 10.20
C GLN A 39 4.24 18.28 9.31
N ILE A 40 4.01 18.18 7.99
CA ILE A 40 4.53 19.17 7.03
C ILE A 40 3.52 20.29 6.72
N GLY A 41 2.27 20.18 7.20
CA GLY A 41 1.20 21.13 6.89
C GLY A 41 0.85 21.20 5.39
N GLY A 42 1.03 20.09 4.66
CA GLY A 42 0.98 20.05 3.19
C GLY A 42 -0.03 19.05 2.65
N THR A 43 -0.19 19.04 1.32
CA THR A 43 -1.10 18.14 0.58
C THR A 43 -0.38 17.03 -0.19
N VAL A 44 0.95 17.10 -0.27
CA VAL A 44 1.81 16.15 -0.98
C VAL A 44 2.95 15.74 -0.06
N ALA A 45 3.22 14.44 0.03
CA ALA A 45 4.34 13.87 0.77
C ALA A 45 5.25 13.05 -0.16
N MET A 46 6.54 13.00 0.17
CA MET A 46 7.44 12.03 -0.47
C MET A 46 7.08 10.61 -0.04
N LEU A 47 6.90 9.71 -1.00
CA LEU A 47 6.53 8.32 -0.73
C LEU A 47 7.59 7.60 0.10
N GLY A 48 8.89 7.92 -0.12
CA GLY A 48 9.98 7.39 0.72
C GLY A 48 9.77 7.68 2.20
N SER A 49 9.46 8.92 2.57
CA SER A 49 9.20 9.30 3.96
C SER A 49 7.94 8.65 4.55
N VAL A 50 6.93 8.39 3.72
CA VAL A 50 5.74 7.65 4.14
C VAL A 50 6.11 6.20 4.46
N VAL A 51 6.94 5.58 3.61
CA VAL A 51 7.41 4.19 3.82
C VAL A 51 8.29 4.08 5.06
N GLU A 52 9.13 5.08 5.34
CA GLU A 52 9.93 5.13 6.58
C GLU A 52 9.02 5.11 7.82
N ILE A 53 8.01 5.98 7.88
CA ILE A 53 7.03 5.99 8.99
C ILE A 53 6.22 4.69 9.03
N ALA A 54 5.84 4.14 7.88
CA ALA A 54 5.10 2.89 7.79
C ALA A 54 5.93 1.69 8.27
N ALA A 55 7.24 1.70 8.08
CA ALA A 55 8.14 0.64 8.52
C ALA A 55 8.15 0.51 10.05
N ASP A 56 8.17 1.64 10.77
CA ASP A 56 8.01 1.67 12.23
C ASP A 56 6.67 1.06 12.70
N ALA A 57 5.64 1.15 11.87
CA ALA A 57 4.31 0.58 12.12
C ALA A 57 4.13 -0.86 11.58
N GLY A 58 5.19 -1.49 11.08
CA GLY A 58 5.19 -2.89 10.64
C GLY A 58 4.99 -3.12 9.13
N TYR A 59 5.07 -2.08 8.31
CA TYR A 59 5.15 -2.25 6.85
C TYR A 59 6.52 -2.77 6.44
N GLN A 60 6.55 -3.89 5.71
CA GLN A 60 7.81 -4.53 5.29
C GLN A 60 7.99 -4.56 3.77
N GLY A 61 7.13 -3.86 3.02
CA GLY A 61 7.20 -3.80 1.57
C GLY A 61 8.18 -2.75 1.04
N THR A 62 8.39 -2.73 -0.27
CA THR A 62 9.24 -1.76 -0.95
C THR A 62 8.51 -0.45 -1.24
N ILE A 63 9.24 0.61 -1.60
CA ILE A 63 8.66 1.89 -2.02
C ILE A 63 7.74 1.71 -3.25
N ASP A 64 8.16 0.91 -4.23
CA ASP A 64 7.33 0.59 -5.40
C ASP A 64 6.04 -0.13 -5.02
N GLN A 65 6.14 -1.13 -4.13
CA GLN A 65 4.96 -1.84 -3.61
C GLN A 65 4.01 -0.88 -2.87
N ALA A 66 4.53 0.03 -2.06
CA ALA A 66 3.74 1.04 -1.36
C ALA A 66 2.99 1.93 -2.35
N GLY A 67 3.68 2.36 -3.41
CA GLY A 67 3.08 3.15 -4.49
C GLY A 67 1.94 2.42 -5.17
N ASP A 68 2.13 1.14 -5.50
CA ASP A 68 1.09 0.32 -6.14
C ASP A 68 -0.11 0.06 -5.23
N ILE A 69 0.12 -0.19 -3.93
CA ILE A 69 -0.96 -0.36 -2.96
C ILE A 69 -1.80 0.91 -2.86
N LEU A 70 -1.15 2.08 -2.73
CA LEU A 70 -1.84 3.37 -2.59
C LEU A 70 -2.59 3.75 -3.88
N ARG A 71 -2.03 3.49 -5.07
CA ARG A 71 -2.75 3.69 -6.34
C ARG A 71 -4.00 2.83 -6.44
N ARG A 72 -3.95 1.57 -5.99
CA ARG A 72 -5.07 0.61 -6.07
C ARG A 72 -6.20 0.91 -5.08
N GLU A 73 -5.91 1.54 -3.94
CA GLU A 73 -6.92 2.03 -2.99
C GLU A 73 -7.84 3.10 -3.59
N GLY A 74 -7.44 3.74 -4.71
CA GLY A 74 -8.29 4.68 -5.46
C GLY A 74 -8.43 6.08 -4.85
N GLY A 75 -7.89 6.31 -3.65
CA GLY A 75 -7.90 7.61 -2.96
C GLY A 75 -6.61 8.41 -3.06
N PHE A 76 -5.60 7.90 -3.77
CA PHE A 76 -4.26 8.49 -3.80
C PHE A 76 -3.69 8.56 -5.21
N ILE A 77 -2.92 9.61 -5.44
CA ILE A 77 -2.18 9.83 -6.67
C ILE A 77 -0.70 9.72 -6.33
N VAL A 78 -0.02 8.77 -6.97
CA VAL A 78 1.42 8.51 -6.78
C VAL A 78 2.14 8.80 -8.09
N GLU A 79 2.97 9.84 -8.09
CA GLU A 79 3.64 10.37 -9.28
C GLU A 79 5.10 10.72 -8.97
N PRO A 80 6.03 10.58 -9.93
CA PRO A 80 7.38 11.06 -9.78
C PRO A 80 7.43 12.60 -9.75
N ASP A 81 8.26 13.17 -8.88
CA ASP A 81 8.63 14.58 -8.90
C ASP A 81 9.70 14.88 -9.97
N PRO A 82 10.04 16.15 -10.23
CA PRO A 82 11.11 16.52 -11.17
C PRO A 82 12.48 15.90 -10.85
N SER A 83 12.73 15.50 -9.61
CA SER A 83 13.95 14.81 -9.18
C SER A 83 13.90 13.28 -9.41
N GLY A 84 12.79 12.76 -9.93
CA GLY A 84 12.57 11.33 -10.17
C GLY A 84 12.15 10.53 -8.93
N ARG A 85 11.86 11.19 -7.80
CA ARG A 85 11.40 10.54 -6.57
C ARG A 85 9.88 10.46 -6.54
N LEU A 86 9.35 9.36 -6.01
CA LEU A 86 7.90 9.20 -5.91
C LEU A 86 7.33 10.11 -4.81
N THR A 87 6.28 10.82 -5.18
CA THR A 87 5.44 11.60 -4.28
C THR A 87 4.04 11.00 -4.25
N VAL A 88 3.33 11.22 -3.15
CA VAL A 88 1.95 10.79 -2.97
C VAL A 88 1.13 11.95 -2.44
N ARG A 89 -0.07 12.10 -2.99
CA ARG A 89 -1.09 13.06 -2.56
C ARG A 89 -2.46 12.39 -2.56
N ARG A 90 -3.42 12.99 -1.87
CA ARG A 90 -4.81 12.54 -1.99
C ARG A 90 -5.31 12.83 -3.41
N ALA A 91 -6.05 11.89 -3.97
CA ALA A 91 -6.89 12.19 -5.13
C ALA A 91 -8.02 13.07 -4.60
N ASP A 92 -7.97 14.38 -4.87
CA ASP A 92 -9.04 15.28 -4.46
C ASP A 92 -10.38 14.71 -4.92
N SER A 93 -11.25 14.33 -3.97
CA SER A 93 -12.65 14.03 -4.26
C SER A 93 -13.30 15.35 -4.61
N ARG A 94 -13.61 15.50 -5.90
CA ARG A 94 -14.49 16.55 -6.39
C ARG A 94 -15.89 16.40 -5.81
#